data_AF-A0A0B2VBI3-F1
#
_entry.id   AF-A0A0B2VBI3-F1
#
_cell.length_a   1.000
_cell.length_b   1.000
_cell.length_c   1.000
_cell.angle_alpha   90.00
_cell.angle_beta   90.00
_cell.angle_gamma   90.00
#
_symmetry.space_group_name_H-M   'P 1'
#
loop_
_entity.id
_entity.type
_entity.pdbx_description
1 polymer ?
#
loop_
_entity_poly.entity_id
_entity_poly.type
_entity_poly.pdbx_seq_one_letter_code
_entity_poly.pdbx_strand_id
1 'polypeptide(L)'
;MRSLKQTVGLLNALLITVLFSSAYAVSTSQGVPTTPLKSKTAIGAPLWGYEDPNGPTNWPGVCIYGSEQSPINIDLATVVTHNFDQLIFLNYNSSGNVAVRNSGRTGKCLILLL
;
A
#
# COMPACT_ATOMS: atom_id res chain seq x y z
N MET A 1 -42.25 -45.96 -0.70
CA MET A 1 -42.05 -44.70 -1.44
C MET A 1 -41.31 -43.72 -0.53
N ARG A 2 -39.98 -43.66 -0.64
CA ARG A 2 -39.13 -42.64 0.00
C ARG A 2 -38.61 -41.71 -1.10
N SER A 3 -38.67 -40.43 -0.82
CA SER A 3 -38.59 -39.31 -1.77
C SER A 3 -37.24 -39.21 -2.50
N LEU A 4 -37.29 -39.13 -3.84
CA LEU A 4 -36.18 -38.99 -4.79
C LEU A 4 -35.46 -37.62 -4.74
N LYS A 5 -35.68 -36.79 -3.72
CA LYS A 5 -35.07 -35.46 -3.59
C LYS A 5 -33.74 -35.42 -2.81
N GLN A 6 -33.30 -36.53 -2.21
CA GLN A 6 -32.02 -36.58 -1.48
C GLN A 6 -30.86 -37.23 -2.26
N THR A 7 -31.10 -37.81 -3.43
CA THR A 7 -30.06 -38.53 -4.18
C THR A 7 -29.28 -37.65 -5.16
N VAL A 8 -29.74 -36.42 -5.45
CA VAL A 8 -29.03 -35.50 -6.36
C VAL A 8 -27.93 -34.69 -5.66
N GLY A 9 -27.96 -34.62 -4.32
CA GLY A 9 -26.95 -33.90 -3.53
C GLY A 9 -25.60 -34.63 -3.38
N LEU A 10 -25.58 -35.95 -3.56
CA LEU A 10 -24.36 -36.75 -3.39
C LEU A 10 -23.54 -36.92 -4.68
N LEU A 11 -24.13 -36.73 -5.87
CA LEU A 11 -23.41 -36.83 -7.13
C LEU A 11 -22.60 -35.55 -7.46
N ASN A 12 -23.06 -34.37 -7.02
CA ASN A 12 -22.35 -33.10 -7.24
C ASN A 12 -21.17 -32.87 -6.28
N ALA A 13 -21.11 -33.59 -5.16
CA ALA A 13 -19.98 -33.50 -4.23
C ALA A 13 -18.77 -34.34 -4.68
N LEU A 14 -18.97 -35.34 -5.56
CA LEU A 14 -17.89 -36.21 -6.04
C LEU A 14 -17.17 -35.66 -7.29
N LEU A 15 -17.75 -34.70 -8.01
CA LEU A 15 -17.11 -34.08 -9.19
C LEU A 15 -16.21 -32.88 -8.83
N ILE A 16 -16.40 -32.24 -7.68
CA ILE A 16 -15.62 -31.04 -7.30
C ILE A 16 -14.24 -31.39 -6.73
N THR A 17 -14.04 -32.61 -6.24
CA THR A 17 -12.77 -33.04 -5.62
C THR A 17 -11.73 -33.61 -6.59
N VAL A 18 -12.05 -33.78 -7.89
CA VAL A 18 -11.12 -34.43 -8.85
C VAL A 18 -10.40 -33.43 -9.79
N LEU A 19 -10.76 -32.14 -9.80
CA LEU A 19 -10.13 -31.14 -10.68
C LEU A 19 -9.02 -30.29 -10.05
N PHE A 20 -8.67 -30.50 -8.78
CA PHE A 20 -7.55 -29.80 -8.11
C PHE A 20 -6.32 -30.69 -7.88
N SER A 21 -6.15 -31.76 -8.67
CA SER A 21 -4.89 -32.51 -8.75
C SER A 21 -3.91 -31.83 -9.72
N SER A 22 -3.48 -30.61 -9.41
CA SER A 22 -2.13 -30.19 -9.79
C SER A 22 -1.34 -30.05 -8.51
N ALA A 23 -0.64 -31.12 -8.13
CA ALA A 23 0.36 -31.10 -7.09
C ALA A 23 1.45 -30.09 -7.49
N TYR A 24 1.34 -28.84 -7.03
CA TYR A 24 2.48 -27.95 -7.00
C TYR A 24 3.40 -28.45 -5.89
N ALA A 25 4.56 -28.95 -6.28
CA ALA A 25 5.63 -29.22 -5.34
C ALA A 25 6.06 -27.89 -4.71
N VAL A 26 5.68 -27.64 -3.45
CA VAL A 26 6.33 -26.64 -2.62
C VAL A 26 7.75 -27.14 -2.37
N SER A 27 8.71 -26.59 -3.11
CA SER A 27 10.11 -26.71 -2.76
C SER A 27 10.33 -25.93 -1.46
N THR A 28 10.42 -26.63 -0.34
CA THR A 28 10.91 -26.08 0.91
C THR A 28 12.40 -25.81 0.72
N SER A 29 12.76 -24.59 0.27
CA SER A 29 14.14 -24.13 0.41
C SER A 29 14.44 -24.07 1.89
N GLN A 30 15.24 -25.03 2.35
CA GLN A 30 15.86 -25.08 3.67
C GLN A 30 16.34 -23.68 4.07
N GLY A 31 16.07 -23.30 5.31
CA GLY A 31 16.31 -21.96 5.85
C GLY A 31 17.68 -21.42 5.47
N VAL A 32 17.68 -20.39 4.63
CA VAL A 32 18.84 -19.52 4.47
C VAL A 32 18.99 -18.80 5.82
N PRO A 33 20.14 -18.88 6.51
CA PRO A 33 20.37 -18.03 7.67
C PRO A 33 20.14 -16.60 7.20
N THR A 34 19.13 -15.94 7.76
CA THR A 34 18.95 -14.50 7.58
C THR A 34 20.09 -13.83 8.33
N THR A 35 21.28 -13.81 7.71
CA THR A 35 22.19 -12.71 7.97
C THR A 35 21.34 -11.46 7.73
N PRO A 36 21.17 -10.59 8.75
CA PRO A 36 20.43 -9.36 8.53
C PRO A 36 21.09 -8.71 7.32
N LEU A 37 20.29 -8.39 6.30
CA LEU A 37 20.76 -7.58 5.18
C LEU A 37 21.43 -6.38 5.85
N LYS A 38 22.76 -6.34 5.78
CA LYS A 38 23.54 -5.21 6.26
C LYS A 38 22.99 -4.06 5.43
N SER A 39 22.12 -3.25 6.04
CA SER A 39 21.50 -2.15 5.34
C SER A 39 22.69 -1.36 4.83
N LYS A 40 22.80 -1.24 3.50
CA LYS A 40 23.67 -0.24 2.92
C LYS A 40 23.07 1.06 3.41
N THR A 41 23.54 1.50 4.57
CA THR A 41 23.20 2.79 5.15
C THR A 41 23.55 3.75 4.04
N ALA A 42 22.52 4.32 3.42
CA ALA A 42 22.71 5.41 2.50
C ALA A 42 23.32 6.52 3.36
N ILE A 43 24.65 6.62 3.32
CA ILE A 43 25.39 7.73 3.91
C ILE A 43 24.84 8.99 3.24
N GLY A 44 23.98 9.73 3.95
CA GLY A 44 23.49 11.04 3.51
C GLY A 44 22.00 11.33 3.68
N ALA A 45 21.12 10.38 3.95
CA ALA A 45 19.73 10.72 4.29
C ALA A 45 19.65 11.06 5.79
N PRO A 46 19.13 12.25 6.19
CA PRO A 46 18.91 12.53 7.60
C PRO A 46 18.04 11.43 8.19
N LEU A 47 18.45 10.88 9.33
CA LEU A 47 17.68 9.87 10.04
C LEU A 47 16.43 10.55 10.59
N TRP A 48 15.31 10.45 9.86
CA TRP A 48 14.00 10.92 10.29
C TRP A 48 13.02 9.74 10.38
N GLY A 49 12.11 9.80 11.35
CA GLY A 49 11.06 8.84 11.60
C GLY A 49 9.82 9.54 12.18
N TYR A 50 8.78 8.78 12.49
CA TYR A 50 7.59 9.33 13.17
C TYR A 50 7.67 9.23 14.69
N GLU A 51 8.54 8.37 15.19
CA GLU A 51 8.71 8.09 16.62
C GLU A 51 10.03 8.66 17.15
N ASP A 52 10.13 8.81 18.46
CA ASP A 52 11.37 9.19 19.12
C ASP A 52 12.48 8.15 18.93
N PRO A 53 13.76 8.57 18.88
CA PRO A 53 14.25 9.94 19.05
C PRO A 53 14.28 10.78 17.77
N ASN A 54 13.90 10.24 16.62
CA ASN A 54 13.99 10.89 15.32
C ASN A 54 12.63 11.38 14.79
N GLY A 55 11.68 11.60 15.70
CA GLY A 55 10.31 12.01 15.43
C GLY A 55 10.18 13.46 14.97
N PRO A 56 8.95 13.91 14.64
CA PRO A 56 8.67 15.24 14.08
C PRO A 56 9.26 16.41 14.88
N THR A 57 9.26 16.31 16.22
CA THR A 57 9.83 17.32 17.13
C THR A 57 11.33 17.55 16.89
N ASN A 58 12.04 16.57 16.33
CA ASN A 58 13.48 16.58 16.12
C ASN A 58 13.89 16.59 14.64
N TRP A 59 12.95 16.77 13.71
CA TRP A 59 13.26 16.81 12.27
C TRP A 59 14.10 18.04 11.91
N PRO A 60 15.24 17.90 11.22
CA PRO A 60 16.16 19.01 11.01
C PRO A 60 15.61 20.08 10.05
N GLY A 61 16.23 21.26 10.06
CA GLY A 61 16.02 22.32 9.07
C GLY A 61 14.74 23.14 9.32
N VAL A 62 14.02 23.45 8.24
CA VAL A 62 12.80 24.29 8.30
C VAL A 62 11.66 23.64 9.09
N CYS A 63 11.72 22.34 9.34
CA CYS A 63 10.70 21.62 10.09
C CYS A 63 10.60 22.09 11.56
N ILE A 64 11.70 22.55 12.17
CA ILE A 64 11.69 23.04 13.56
C ILE A 64 11.31 24.52 13.64
N TYR A 65 11.82 25.34 12.72
CA TYR A 65 11.78 26.81 12.85
C TYR A 65 10.95 27.53 11.79
N GLY A 66 10.43 26.81 10.79
CA GLY A 66 9.64 27.40 9.71
C GLY A 66 8.27 27.85 10.19
N SER A 67 7.81 29.01 9.72
CA SER A 67 6.48 29.55 10.05
C SER A 67 5.36 29.04 9.15
N GLU A 68 5.71 28.34 8.06
CA GLU A 68 4.77 27.91 7.01
C GLU A 68 4.76 26.37 6.89
N GLN A 69 4.60 25.67 8.01
CA GLN A 69 4.56 24.20 8.03
C GLN A 69 3.15 23.66 7.78
N SER A 70 3.09 22.43 7.28
CA SER A 70 1.86 21.64 7.14
C SER A 70 2.01 20.32 7.92
N PRO A 71 0.90 19.68 8.37
CA PRO A 71 -0.50 20.08 8.19
C PRO A 71 -0.95 21.21 9.12
N ILE A 72 -2.12 21.80 8.82
CA ILE A 72 -2.81 22.78 9.67
C ILE A 72 -4.26 22.37 9.89
N ASN A 73 -4.87 22.92 10.94
CA ASN A 73 -6.32 22.87 11.11
C ASN A 73 -6.98 23.96 10.24
N ILE A 74 -7.94 23.59 9.39
CA ILE A 74 -8.70 24.53 8.55
C ILE A 74 -10.08 24.73 9.18
N ASP A 75 -10.33 25.91 9.74
CA ASP A 75 -11.64 26.29 10.27
C ASP A 75 -12.46 27.04 9.22
N LEU A 76 -13.50 26.38 8.71
CA LEU A 76 -14.40 26.92 7.67
C LEU A 76 -15.09 28.22 8.08
N ALA A 77 -15.21 28.52 9.38
CA ALA A 77 -15.77 29.80 9.84
C ALA A 77 -14.83 31.00 9.58
N THR A 78 -13.55 30.75 9.33
CA THR A 78 -12.51 31.78 9.14
C THR A 78 -11.88 31.78 7.74
N VAL A 79 -12.26 30.83 6.88
CA VAL A 79 -11.76 30.76 5.51
C VAL A 79 -12.23 31.97 4.71
N VAL A 80 -11.31 32.63 4.02
CA VAL A 80 -11.62 33.65 3.02
C VAL A 80 -11.86 32.95 1.68
N THR A 81 -13.07 33.08 1.15
CA THR A 81 -13.43 32.48 -0.14
C THR A 81 -13.03 33.38 -1.29
N HIS A 82 -12.50 32.77 -2.34
CA HIS A 82 -12.17 33.43 -3.60
C HIS A 82 -12.72 32.61 -4.76
N ASN A 83 -13.13 33.30 -5.82
CA ASN A 83 -13.53 32.66 -7.06
C ASN A 83 -12.27 32.32 -7.85
N PHE A 84 -11.94 31.03 -7.90
CA PHE A 84 -10.89 30.50 -8.75
C PHE A 84 -11.51 29.83 -9.97
N ASP A 85 -10.76 29.80 -11.07
CA ASP A 85 -11.13 28.99 -12.22
C ASP A 85 -11.25 27.52 -11.83
N GLN A 86 -12.14 26.80 -12.52
CA GLN A 86 -12.34 25.38 -12.28
C GLN A 86 -11.06 24.59 -12.59
N LEU A 87 -10.70 23.65 -11.70
CA LEU A 87 -9.61 22.72 -11.95
C LEU A 87 -9.90 21.84 -13.18
N ILE A 88 -8.98 21.85 -14.15
CA ILE A 88 -9.03 21.00 -15.33
C ILE A 88 -8.14 19.78 -15.10
N PHE A 89 -8.74 18.60 -15.02
CA PHE A 89 -8.03 17.33 -14.81
C PHE A 89 -7.76 16.64 -16.15
N LEU A 90 -6.55 16.79 -16.68
CA LEU A 90 -6.16 16.16 -17.94
C LEU A 90 -5.80 14.68 -17.73
N ASN A 91 -6.50 13.78 -18.43
CA ASN A 91 -6.27 12.33 -18.44
C ASN A 91 -6.49 11.60 -17.10
N TYR A 92 -7.13 12.22 -16.12
CA TYR A 92 -7.44 11.59 -14.83
C TYR A 92 -8.47 10.44 -14.93
N ASN A 93 -9.18 10.35 -16.05
CA ASN A 93 -10.08 9.24 -16.38
C ASN A 93 -9.39 8.10 -17.15
N SER A 94 -8.07 8.19 -17.36
CA SER A 94 -7.32 7.18 -18.09
C SER A 94 -6.97 5.99 -17.18
N SER A 95 -6.92 4.81 -17.77
CA SER A 95 -6.52 3.56 -17.11
C SER A 95 -5.18 3.10 -17.67
N GLY A 96 -4.32 2.55 -16.81
CA GLY A 96 -3.01 2.06 -17.21
C GLY A 96 -2.30 1.31 -16.10
N ASN A 97 -1.06 0.93 -16.37
CA ASN A 97 -0.23 0.22 -15.41
C ASN A 97 0.26 1.18 -14.31
N VAL A 98 0.07 0.76 -13.06
CA VAL A 98 0.47 1.52 -11.88
C VAL A 98 1.39 0.66 -11.02
N ALA A 99 2.55 1.21 -10.66
CA ALA A 99 3.43 0.59 -9.70
C ALA A 99 3.15 1.13 -8.29
N VAL A 100 2.78 0.23 -7.38
CA VAL A 100 2.65 0.56 -5.95
C VAL A 100 3.86 0.02 -5.20
N ARG A 101 4.50 0.87 -4.39
CA ARG A 101 5.69 0.50 -3.60
C ARG A 101 5.56 0.95 -2.16
N ASN A 102 5.88 0.07 -1.22
CA ASN A 102 6.05 0.45 0.18
C ASN A 102 7.44 1.06 0.37
N SER A 103 7.50 2.29 0.90
CA SER A 103 8.76 3.00 1.18
C SER A 103 9.27 2.83 2.61
N GLY A 104 8.59 2.03 3.44
CA GLY A 104 8.83 1.91 4.88
C GLY A 104 8.28 3.10 5.69
N ARG A 105 7.65 4.08 5.03
CA ARG A 105 7.05 5.29 5.63
C ARG A 105 5.66 5.59 5.11
N THR A 106 5.43 5.29 3.84
CA THR A 106 4.13 5.40 3.16
C THR A 106 4.09 4.49 1.92
N GLY A 107 2.90 4.21 1.41
CA GLY A 107 2.69 3.64 0.08
C GLY A 107 2.88 4.71 -0.99
N LYS A 108 3.71 4.43 -1.99
CA LYS A 108 3.93 5.31 -3.15
C LYS A 108 3.28 4.70 -4.38
N CYS A 109 2.53 5.51 -5.11
CA CYS A 109 1.89 5.15 -6.38
C CYS A 109 2.63 5.90 -7.50
N LEU A 110 3.10 5.17 -8.52
CA LEU A 110 3.76 5.74 -9.68
C LEU A 110 3.09 5.22 -10.96
N ILE A 111 2.60 6.14 -11.79
CA ILE A 111 2.07 5.81 -13.11
C ILE A 111 3.25 5.41 -14.00
N LEU A 112 3.17 4.24 -14.62
CA LEU A 112 4.18 3.78 -15.56
C LEU A 112 3.77 4.23 -16.96
N LEU A 113 4.40 5.30 -17.46
CA LEU A 113 4.33 5.67 -18.87
C LEU A 113 5.19 4.65 -19.62
N LEU A 114 4.54 3.69 -20.30
CA LEU A 114 5.19 2.74 -21.21
C LEU A 114 5.47 3.39 -22.56
#